data_AF-X0V5C4-F1
#
_entry.id   AF-X0V5C4-F1
#
_cell.length_a   1.000
_cell.length_b   1.000
_cell.length_c   1.000
_cell.angle_alpha   90.00
_cell.angle_beta   90.00
_cell.angle_gamma   90.00
#
_symmetry.space_group_name_H-M   'P 1'
#
loop_
_entity.id
_entity.type
_entity.pdbx_description
1 polymer ?
#
loop_
_entity_poly.entity_id
_entity_poly.type
_entity_poly.pdbx_seq_one_letter_code
_entity_poly.pdbx_strand_id
1 'polypeptide(L)' 'MTIKLDELIELLNKDLGLEYTAMVQYVQHSGVLTGAAYGDVIKEIKIHANEELQHAITLAEQIDYLGA' A
#
# COMPACT_ATOMS: atom_id res chain seq x y z
N MET A 1 -7.56 -17.95 17.18
CA MET A 1 -7.93 -16.63 17.72
C MET A 1 -9.18 -16.20 16.97
N THR A 2 -10.18 -15.66 17.66
CA THR A 2 -11.42 -15.17 17.04
C THR A 2 -11.43 -13.65 17.13
N ILE A 3 -11.57 -12.96 16.01
CA ILE A 3 -11.68 -11.50 15.94
C ILE A 3 -13.14 -11.10 15.71
N LYS A 4 -13.55 -9.92 16.18
CA LYS A 4 -14.87 -9.36 15.88
C LYS A 4 -14.84 -8.64 14.52
N LEU A 5 -16.01 -8.49 13.89
CA LEU A 5 -16.12 -7.80 12.59
C LEU A 5 -15.63 -6.34 12.68
N ASP A 6 -16.05 -5.60 13.70
CA ASP A 6 -15.63 -4.20 13.88
C ASP A 6 -14.10 -4.07 14.06
N GLU A 7 -13.50 -5.03 14.77
CA GLU A 7 -12.05 -5.09 14.96
C GLU A 7 -11.32 -5.42 13.65
N LEU A 8 -11.89 -6.30 12.81
CA LEU A 8 -11.37 -6.55 11.47
C LEU A 8 -11.41 -5.28 10.61
N ILE A 9 -12.54 -4.57 10.61
CA ILE A 9 -12.68 -3.33 9.82
C ILE A 9 -11.71 -2.25 10.30
N GLU A 10 -11.48 -2.12 11.61
CA GLU A 10 -10.47 -1.21 12.17
C GLU A 10 -9.06 -1.54 11.67
N LEU A 11 -8.69 -2.84 11.68
CA LEU A 11 -7.40 -3.30 11.20
C LEU A 11 -7.23 -3.08 9.69
N LEU A 12 -8.27 -3.32 8.89
CA LEU A 12 -8.25 -3.05 7.45
C LEU A 12 -8.10 -1.56 7.14
N ASN A 13 -8.76 -0.67 7.89
CA ASN A 13 -8.57 0.77 7.74
C ASN A 13 -7.15 1.22 8.11
N LYS A 14 -6.56 0.58 9.13
CA LYS A 14 -5.15 0.80 9.48
C LYS A 14 -4.23 0.36 8.34
N ASP A 15 -4.49 -0.80 7.75
CA ASP A 15 -3.72 -1.34 6.62
C ASP A 15 -3.83 -0.44 5.39
N LEU A 16 -5.04 0.04 5.07
CA LEU A 16 -5.26 1.01 3.99
C LEU A 16 -4.40 2.27 4.15
N GLY A 17 -4.27 2.78 5.38
CA GLY A 17 -3.37 3.90 5.68
C GLY A 17 -1.89 3.57 5.50
N LEU A 18 -1.49 2.32 5.74
CA LEU A 18 -0.13 1.85 5.48
C LEU A 18 0.15 1.77 3.97
N GLU A 19 -0.80 1.31 3.15
CA GLU A 19 -0.63 1.26 1.69
C GLU A 19 -0.46 2.65 1.08
N TYR A 20 -1.26 3.63 1.53
CA TYR A 20 -1.06 5.02 1.12
C TYR A 20 0.32 5.55 1.53
N THR A 21 0.77 5.20 2.73
CA THR A 21 2.08 5.61 3.24
C THR A 21 3.21 4.96 2.42
N ALA A 22 3.11 3.68 2.09
CA ALA A 22 4.07 2.93 1.30
C ALA A 22 4.16 3.48 -0.14
N MET A 23 3.01 3.75 -0.77
CA MET A 23 2.96 4.39 -2.09
C MET A 23 3.72 5.72 -2.12
N VAL A 24 3.46 6.62 -1.14
CA VAL A 24 4.16 7.91 -1.04
C VAL A 24 5.67 7.71 -0.88
N GLN A 25 6.08 6.77 -0.03
CA GLN A 25 7.49 6.44 0.18
C GLN A 25 8.14 5.93 -1.10
N TYR A 26 7.57 4.95 -1.79
CA TYR A 26 8.14 4.41 -3.02
C TYR A 26 8.26 5.47 -4.11
N VAL A 27 7.23 6.31 -4.30
CA VAL A 27 7.27 7.42 -5.26
C VAL A 27 8.43 8.36 -4.93
N GLN A 28 8.55 8.79 -3.66
CA GLN A 28 9.63 9.69 -3.23
C GLN A 28 11.01 9.04 -3.42
N HIS A 29 11.20 7.79 -3.00
CA HIS A 29 12.48 7.08 -3.10
C HIS A 29 12.90 6.87 -4.55
N SER A 30 11.94 6.57 -5.45
CA SER A 30 12.20 6.44 -6.88
C SER A 30 12.71 7.73 -7.53
N GLY A 31 12.38 8.89 -6.95
CA GLY A 31 12.80 10.20 -7.42
C GLY A 31 14.13 10.69 -6.86
N VAL A 32 14.59 10.16 -5.72
CA VAL A 32 15.83 10.60 -5.05
C VAL A 32 16.99 9.60 -5.15
N LEU A 33 16.74 8.33 -5.49
CA LEU A 33 17.82 7.38 -5.77
C LEU A 33 18.59 7.78 -7.03
N THR A 34 19.92 7.78 -6.96
CA THR A 34 20.80 8.21 -8.06
C THR A 34 22.02 7.29 -8.19
N GLY A 35 22.54 7.18 -9.42
CA GLY A 35 23.72 6.36 -9.74
C GLY A 35 23.38 5.14 -10.60
N ALA A 36 24.31 4.75 -11.49
CA ALA A 36 24.08 3.70 -12.48
C ALA A 36 23.77 2.32 -11.85
N ALA A 37 24.28 2.05 -10.66
CA ALA A 37 24.05 0.80 -9.93
C ALA A 37 22.60 0.60 -9.46
N TYR A 38 21.77 1.65 -9.46
CA TYR A 38 20.41 1.60 -8.92
C TYR A 38 19.32 1.60 -9.98
N GLY A 39 19.66 1.54 -11.27
CA GLY A 39 18.67 1.60 -12.36
C GLY A 39 17.54 0.58 -12.22
N ASP A 40 17.90 -0.68 -11.97
CA ASP A 40 16.93 -1.76 -11.78
C ASP A 40 16.13 -1.60 -10.47
N VAL A 41 16.78 -1.13 -9.39
CA VAL A 41 16.10 -0.86 -8.11
C VAL A 41 15.04 0.23 -8.27
N ILE A 42 15.35 1.32 -8.99
CA ILE A 42 14.39 2.40 -9.25
C ILE A 42 13.21 1.88 -10.07
N LYS A 43 13.44 0.95 -11.01
CA LYS A 43 12.38 0.34 -11.81
C LYS A 43 11.43 -0.50 -10.93
N GLU A 44 11.98 -1.35 -10.07
CA GLU A 44 11.18 -2.18 -9.16
C GLU A 44 10.40 -1.33 -8.13
N ILE A 45 11.00 -0.28 -7.57
CA ILE A 45 10.31 0.65 -6.66
C ILE A 45 9.05 1.25 -7.31
N LYS A 46 9.10 1.58 -8.61
CA LYS A 46 7.94 2.11 -9.34
C LYS A 46 6.87 1.05 -9.57
N ILE A 47 7.24 -0.22 -9.70
CA ILE A 47 6.29 -1.33 -9.77
C ILE A 47 5.57 -1.45 -8.43
N HIS A 48 6.30 -1.53 -7.32
CA HIS A 48 5.72 -1.59 -5.98
C HIS A 48 4.79 -0.42 -5.67
N ALA A 49 5.14 0.80 -6.07
CA ALA A 49 4.23 1.95 -5.92
C ALA A 49 2.87 1.75 -6.58
N ASN A 50 2.80 1.06 -7.73
CA ASN A 50 1.54 0.73 -8.39
C ASN A 50 0.83 -0.46 -7.72
N GLU A 51 1.58 -1.43 -7.19
CA GLU A 51 1.02 -2.56 -6.43
C GLU A 51 0.32 -2.06 -5.16
N GLU A 52 0.93 -1.13 -4.40
CA GLU A 52 0.27 -0.58 -3.20
C GLU A 52 -1.01 0.21 -3.53
N LEU A 53 -1.11 0.81 -4.72
CA LEU A 53 -2.37 1.38 -5.18
C LEU A 53 -3.44 0.29 -5.40
N GLN A 54 -3.07 -0.86 -5.98
CA GLN A 54 -4.00 -1.98 -6.16
C GLN A 54 -4.41 -2.60 -4.81
N HIS A 55 -3.48 -2.69 -3.86
CA HIS A 55 -3.79 -3.11 -2.49
C HIS A 55 -4.78 -2.16 -1.83
N ALA A 56 -4.54 -0.84 -1.91
CA ALA A 56 -5.43 0.17 -1.36
C ALA A 56 -6.84 0.13 -1.96
N ILE A 57 -6.98 -0.09 -3.28
CA ILE A 57 -8.28 -0.28 -3.95
C ILE A 57 -8.99 -1.52 -3.38
N THR A 58 -8.27 -2.65 -3.30
CA THR A 58 -8.82 -3.90 -2.77
C THR A 58 -9.30 -3.75 -1.33
N LEU A 59 -8.49 -3.11 -0.47
CA LEU A 59 -8.84 -2.86 0.93
C LEU A 59 -10.06 -1.95 1.04
N ALA A 60 -10.15 -0.89 0.23
CA ALA A 60 -11.30 0.00 0.24
C ALA A 60 -12.61 -0.73 -0.14
N GLU A 61 -12.56 -1.58 -1.18
CA GLU A 61 -13.71 -2.41 -1.58
C GLU A 61 -14.11 -3.41 -0.49
N GLN A 62 -13.14 -4.02 0.20
CA GLN A 62 -13.40 -4.95 1.30
C GLN A 62 -14.02 -4.25 2.51
N ILE A 63 -13.51 -3.05 2.87
CA ILE A 63 -14.05 -2.26 3.98
C ILE A 63 -15.52 -1.88 3.68
N ASP A 64 -15.83 -1.43 2.46
CA ASP A 64 -17.20 -1.12 2.04
C ASP A 64 -18.11 -2.36 2.12
N TYR A 65 -17.65 -3.50 1.58
CA TYR A 65 -18.41 -4.75 1.62
C TYR A 65 -18.71 -5.24 3.04
N LEU A 66 -17.75 -5.10 3.97
CA LEU A 66 -17.87 -5.59 5.34
C LEU A 66 -18.62 -4.62 6.27
N GLY A 67 -18.58 -3.32 5.97
CA GLY A 67 -19.20 -2.26 6.77
C GLY A 67 -20.62 -1.86 6.36
N ALA A 68 -21.14 -2.43 5.27
CA ALA A 68 -22.51 -2.26 4.80
C ALA A 68 -23.56 -2.93 5.73
#